data_AF-B0G6I1-F1
#
_entry.id   AF-B0G6I1-F1
#
_cell.length_a   1.000
_cell.length_b   1.000
_cell.length_c   1.000
_cell.angle_alpha   90.00
_cell.angle_beta   90.00
_cell.angle_gamma   90.00
#
_symmetry.space_group_name_H-M   'P 1'
#
loop_
_entity.id
_entity.type
_entity.pdbx_description
1 polymer ?
#
loop_
_entity_poly.entity_id
_entity_poly.type
_entity_poly.pdbx_seq_one_letter_code
_entity_poly.pdbx_strand_id
1 'polypeptide(L)'
;MSEETLFEKLGVKYIEKDGIFYPLIALCGEEKNTDVGKYGHMWIDYIRTEYPQRYKSLVRFSELHDKAAEVNDVAYELLEDIEKEWMSEHKPKQANSFVEMYRLRTHARMIAEEVVLHEVVNSFH
;
A
#
# COMPACT_ATOMS: atom_id res chain seq x y z
N MET A 1 11.83 -43.77 26.85
CA MET A 1 11.09 -43.15 25.73
C MET A 1 10.69 -41.78 26.23
N SER A 2 11.29 -40.72 25.69
CA SER A 2 10.89 -39.34 26.01
C SER A 2 9.44 -39.16 25.58
N GLU A 3 8.56 -38.81 26.50
CA GLU A 3 7.17 -38.49 26.17
C GLU A 3 7.13 -37.19 25.35
N GLU A 4 6.46 -37.24 24.20
CA GLU A 4 6.19 -36.05 23.40
C GLU A 4 5.24 -35.11 24.14
N THR A 5 5.56 -33.82 24.11
CA THR A 5 4.73 -32.76 24.67
C THR A 5 3.42 -32.63 23.90
N LEU A 6 2.42 -32.00 24.52
CA LEU A 6 1.14 -31.69 23.87
C LEU A 6 1.33 -30.91 22.56
N PHE A 7 2.29 -29.98 22.53
CA PHE A 7 2.54 -29.13 21.37
C PHE A 7 3.25 -29.86 20.23
N GLU A 8 4.16 -30.79 20.54
CA GLU A 8 4.77 -31.68 19.53
C GLU A 8 3.72 -32.59 18.89
N LYS A 9 2.77 -33.10 19.67
CA LYS A 9 1.62 -33.86 19.15
C LYS A 9 0.72 -33.03 18.23
N LEU A 10 0.68 -31.71 18.43
CA LEU A 10 -0.02 -30.75 17.56
C LEU A 10 0.83 -30.32 16.34
N GLY A 11 2.04 -30.84 16.17
CA GLY A 11 2.92 -30.58 15.04
C GLY A 11 3.87 -29.38 15.20
N VAL A 12 3.95 -28.79 16.40
CA VAL A 12 4.91 -27.72 16.68
C VAL A 12 6.32 -28.31 16.79
N LYS A 13 7.26 -27.77 16.02
CA LYS A 13 8.67 -28.16 16.07
C LYS A 13 9.45 -27.21 16.98
N TYR A 14 10.54 -27.66 17.58
CA TYR A 14 11.38 -26.86 18.47
C TYR A 14 12.85 -26.84 18.01
N ILE A 15 13.55 -25.75 18.32
CA ILE A 15 15.01 -25.63 18.21
C ILE A 15 15.59 -25.41 19.61
N GLU A 16 16.58 -26.21 19.97
CA GLU A 16 17.29 -26.09 21.25
C GLU A 16 18.38 -25.03 21.15
N LYS A 17 18.38 -24.07 22.08
CA LYS A 17 19.47 -23.10 22.29
C LYS A 17 19.71 -22.94 23.78
N ASP A 18 20.95 -23.18 24.21
CA ASP A 18 21.38 -23.06 25.62
C ASP A 18 20.52 -23.88 26.61
N GLY A 19 20.06 -25.07 26.19
CA GLY A 19 19.19 -25.94 26.99
C GLY A 19 17.73 -25.49 27.07
N ILE A 20 17.34 -24.45 26.32
CA ILE A 20 15.96 -23.96 26.21
C ILE A 20 15.42 -24.31 24.82
N PHE A 21 14.23 -24.92 24.76
CA PHE A 21 13.55 -25.29 23.52
C PHE A 21 12.64 -24.15 23.05
N TYR A 22 13.01 -23.50 21.95
CA TYR A 22 12.22 -22.44 21.33
C TYR A 22 11.34 -23.04 20.22
N PRO A 23 10.03 -22.75 20.18
CA PRO A 23 9.18 -23.21 19.10
C PRO A 23 9.62 -22.58 17.77
N LEU A 24 9.66 -23.37 16.71
CA LEU A 24 9.82 -22.93 15.33
C LEU A 24 8.49 -22.32 14.88
N ILE A 25 8.27 -21.07 15.27
CA ILE A 25 7.17 -20.27 14.78
C ILE A 25 7.56 -19.86 13.36
N ALA A 26 7.01 -20.55 12.36
CA ALA A 26 6.98 -19.97 11.02
C ALA A 26 6.17 -18.68 11.15
N LEU A 27 6.82 -17.52 10.98
CA LEU A 27 6.10 -16.29 10.66
C LEU A 27 5.28 -16.63 9.42
N CYS A 28 3.97 -16.82 9.61
CA CYS A 28 3.02 -17.06 8.55
C CYS A 28 2.89 -15.74 7.78
N GLY A 29 3.83 -15.53 6.89
CA GLY A 29 4.07 -14.26 6.21
C GLY A 29 5.49 -14.29 5.71
N GLU A 30 5.69 -14.80 4.49
CA GLU A 30 6.83 -14.36 3.70
C GLU A 30 6.79 -12.82 3.74
N GLU A 31 7.91 -12.17 4.03
CA GLU A 31 8.04 -10.74 3.78
C GLU A 31 7.83 -10.55 2.28
N LYS A 32 6.57 -10.38 1.88
CA LYS A 32 6.23 -10.03 0.53
C LYS A 32 6.79 -8.63 0.36
N ASN A 33 7.98 -8.55 -0.23
CA ASN A 33 8.51 -7.31 -0.76
C ASN A 33 7.71 -6.96 -2.02
N THR A 34 6.40 -6.80 -1.83
CA THR A 34 5.45 -6.35 -2.83
C THR A 34 5.63 -4.85 -2.92
N ASP A 35 5.99 -4.39 -4.12
CA ASP A 35 5.99 -2.98 -4.44
C ASP A 35 4.55 -2.47 -4.32
N VAL A 36 4.33 -1.55 -3.38
CA VAL A 36 3.01 -0.94 -3.10
C VAL A 36 2.80 0.34 -3.90
N GLY A 37 3.78 0.75 -4.71
CA GLY A 37 3.70 1.95 -5.55
C GLY A 37 3.76 3.27 -4.78
N LYS A 38 3.73 4.38 -5.53
CA LYS A 38 3.88 5.75 -5.00
C LYS A 38 2.84 6.05 -3.92
N TYR A 39 1.56 5.87 -4.23
CA TYR A 39 0.47 6.26 -3.33
C TYR A 39 0.31 5.28 -2.17
N GLY A 40 0.62 4.00 -2.36
CA GLY A 40 0.65 3.02 -1.28
C GLY A 40 1.71 3.36 -0.22
N HIS A 41 2.91 3.80 -0.65
CA HIS A 41 3.93 4.27 0.29
C HIS A 41 3.48 5.53 1.06
N MET A 42 2.89 6.51 0.36
CA MET A 42 2.38 7.72 1.01
C MET A 42 1.28 7.39 2.02
N TRP A 43 0.40 6.44 1.70
CA TRP A 43 -0.64 5.98 2.60
C TRP A 43 -0.09 5.25 3.84
N ILE A 44 0.93 4.41 3.68
CA ILE A 44 1.61 3.76 4.81
C ILE A 44 2.18 4.81 5.77
N ASP A 45 2.82 5.86 5.23
CA ASP A 45 3.38 6.93 6.06
C ASP A 45 2.27 7.72 6.77
N TYR A 46 1.19 8.06 6.06
CA TYR A 46 0.02 8.73 6.62
C TYR A 46 -0.64 7.93 7.75
N ILE A 47 -0.95 6.65 7.54
CA ILE A 47 -1.62 5.83 8.55
C ILE A 47 -0.72 5.53 9.75
N ARG A 48 0.60 5.50 9.54
CA ARG A 48 1.59 5.37 10.61
C ARG A 48 1.61 6.58 11.53
N THR A 49 1.47 7.80 10.99
CA THR A 49 1.48 9.04 11.79
C THR A 49 0.12 9.35 12.40
N GLU A 50 -0.94 9.33 11.60
CA GLU A 50 -2.27 9.78 12.03
C GLU A 50 -3.05 8.69 12.77
N TYR A 51 -2.90 7.42 12.37
CA TYR A 51 -3.67 6.29 12.92
C TYR A 51 -2.77 5.13 13.38
N PRO A 52 -1.86 5.34 14.35
CA PRO A 52 -0.84 4.36 14.74
C PRO A 52 -1.43 3.04 15.26
N GLN A 53 -2.65 3.04 15.82
CA GLN A 53 -3.33 1.81 16.24
C GLN A 53 -3.79 0.98 15.05
N ARG A 54 -4.32 1.62 14.01
CA ARG A 54 -4.74 0.96 12.78
C ARG A 54 -3.55 0.38 12.04
N TYR A 55 -2.46 1.16 11.92
CA TYR A 55 -1.18 0.69 11.37
C TYR A 55 -0.70 -0.59 12.08
N LYS A 56 -0.65 -0.59 13.42
CA LYS A 56 -0.24 -1.77 14.21
C LYS A 56 -1.16 -2.98 13.98
N SER A 57 -2.47 -2.75 13.84
CA SER A 57 -3.43 -3.80 13.53
C SER A 57 -3.12 -4.44 12.17
N LEU A 58 -2.95 -3.62 11.12
CA LEU A 58 -2.65 -4.08 9.77
C LEU A 58 -1.31 -4.84 9.71
N VAL A 59 -0.28 -4.35 10.39
CA VAL A 59 1.01 -5.06 10.50
C VAL A 59 0.84 -6.40 11.21
N ARG A 60 0.10 -6.44 12.32
CA ARG A 60 -0.12 -7.66 13.10
C ARG A 60 -0.83 -8.76 12.29
N PHE A 61 -1.73 -8.38 11.38
CA PHE A 61 -2.46 -9.32 10.52
C PHE A 61 -1.81 -9.51 9.15
N SER A 62 -0.64 -8.91 8.89
CA SER A 62 0.05 -8.96 7.59
C SER A 62 -0.77 -8.40 6.41
N GLU A 63 -1.71 -7.50 6.69
CA GLU A 63 -2.62 -6.90 5.69
C GLU A 63 -2.13 -5.52 5.19
N LEU A 64 -1.07 -4.98 5.79
CA LEU A 64 -0.60 -3.61 5.50
C LEU A 64 -0.26 -3.42 4.02
N HIS A 65 0.55 -4.31 3.45
CA HIS A 65 1.00 -4.20 2.07
C HIS A 65 -0.12 -4.46 1.06
N ASP A 66 -0.99 -5.44 1.35
CA ASP A 66 -2.16 -5.73 0.50
C ASP A 66 -3.09 -4.51 0.44
N LYS A 67 -3.34 -3.85 1.59
CA LYS A 67 -4.17 -2.64 1.63
C LYS A 67 -3.50 -1.44 0.97
N ALA A 68 -2.19 -1.28 1.13
CA ALA A 68 -1.44 -0.22 0.48
C ALA A 68 -1.43 -0.36 -1.05
N ALA A 69 -1.37 -1.58 -1.57
CA ALA A 69 -1.49 -1.86 -3.00
C ALA A 69 -2.89 -1.49 -3.52
N GLU A 70 -3.96 -1.86 -2.79
CA GLU A 70 -5.34 -1.47 -3.13
C GLU A 70 -5.49 0.06 -3.19
N VAL A 71 -4.94 0.77 -2.19
CA VAL A 71 -4.95 2.24 -2.17
C VAL A 71 -4.21 2.82 -3.38
N ASN A 72 -3.10 2.21 -3.79
CA ASN A 72 -2.35 2.65 -4.96
C ASN A 72 -3.14 2.46 -6.25
N ASP A 73 -3.82 1.32 -6.41
CA ASP A 73 -4.62 1.04 -7.60
C ASP A 73 -5.78 2.04 -7.72
N VAL A 74 -6.54 2.26 -6.63
CA VAL A 74 -7.63 3.25 -6.58
C VAL A 74 -7.13 4.66 -6.86
N ALA A 75 -5.95 5.01 -6.34
CA ALA A 75 -5.33 6.31 -6.58
C ALA A 75 -4.99 6.53 -8.07
N TYR A 76 -4.49 5.50 -8.77
CA TYR A 76 -4.20 5.59 -10.19
C TYR A 76 -5.47 5.62 -11.05
N GLU A 77 -6.50 4.85 -10.70
CA GLU A 77 -7.81 4.89 -11.38
C GLU A 77 -8.41 6.31 -11.31
N LEU A 78 -8.46 6.91 -10.11
CA LEU A 78 -8.96 8.27 -9.94
C LEU A 78 -8.11 9.31 -10.70
N LEU A 79 -6.80 9.13 -10.71
CA LEU A 79 -5.89 10.01 -11.45
C LEU A 79 -6.20 9.99 -12.95
N GLU A 80 -6.35 8.80 -13.54
CA GLU A 80 -6.66 8.64 -14.95
C GLU A 80 -8.03 9.23 -15.33
N ASP A 81 -9.03 9.05 -14.47
CA ASP A 81 -10.37 9.60 -14.67
C ASP A 81 -10.35 11.14 -14.69
N ILE A 82 -9.69 11.78 -13.72
CA ILE A 82 -9.57 13.25 -13.66
C ILE A 82 -8.81 13.77 -14.88
N GLU A 83 -7.72 13.12 -15.28
CA GLU A 83 -6.96 13.54 -16.46
C GLU A 83 -7.79 13.42 -17.73
N LYS A 84 -8.56 12.33 -17.87
CA LYS A 84 -9.41 12.11 -19.04
C LYS A 84 -10.55 13.11 -19.11
N GLU A 85 -11.20 13.41 -17.99
CA GLU A 85 -12.24 14.43 -17.89
C GLU A 85 -11.66 15.80 -18.26
N TRP A 86 -10.54 16.19 -17.65
CA TRP A 86 -9.87 17.46 -17.92
C TRP A 86 -9.50 17.64 -19.39
N MET A 87 -8.95 16.59 -20.02
CA MET A 87 -8.56 16.61 -21.43
C MET A 87 -9.76 16.65 -22.39
N SER A 88 -10.94 16.19 -21.94
CA SER A 88 -12.17 16.27 -22.72
C SER A 88 -12.73 17.70 -22.76
N GLU A 89 -12.64 18.41 -21.63
CA GLU A 89 -13.08 19.79 -21.46
C GLU A 89 -12.10 20.80 -22.08
N HIS A 90 -10.79 20.57 -21.88
CA HIS A 90 -9.75 21.51 -22.26
C HIS A 90 -8.99 21.04 -23.49
N LYS A 91 -9.33 21.61 -24.65
CA LYS A 91 -8.61 21.38 -25.91
C LYS A 91 -7.59 22.49 -26.19
N PRO A 92 -6.40 22.17 -26.72
CA PRO A 92 -5.43 23.18 -27.13
C PRO A 92 -6.01 24.02 -28.28
N LYS A 93 -5.68 25.32 -28.28
CA LYS A 93 -6.12 26.24 -29.35
C LYS A 93 -5.43 25.90 -30.65
N GLN A 94 -4.17 25.48 -30.57
CA GLN A 94 -3.41 24.95 -31.70
C GLN A 94 -3.10 23.48 -31.46
N ALA A 95 -3.74 22.58 -32.21
CA ALA A 95 -3.57 21.13 -32.06
C ALA A 95 -2.12 20.65 -32.18
N ASN A 96 -1.28 21.38 -32.94
CA ASN A 96 0.12 21.03 -33.20
C ASN A 96 1.10 21.70 -32.22
N SER A 97 0.62 22.51 -31.27
CA SER A 97 1.51 23.19 -30.31
C SER A 97 1.88 22.24 -29.16
N PHE A 98 3.11 21.75 -29.19
CA PHE A 98 3.66 20.91 -28.12
C PHE A 98 3.60 21.60 -26.74
N VAL A 99 3.91 22.90 -26.69
CA VAL A 99 3.97 23.66 -25.42
C VAL A 99 2.59 23.83 -24.80
N GLU A 100 1.56 24.10 -25.59
CA GLU A 100 0.18 24.22 -25.09
C GLU A 100 -0.32 22.89 -24.54
N MET A 101 -0.11 21.81 -25.29
CA MET A 101 -0.49 20.45 -24.86
C MET A 101 0.23 20.04 -23.57
N TYR A 102 1.53 20.32 -23.48
CA TYR A 102 2.32 20.03 -22.29
C TYR A 102 1.77 20.76 -21.06
N ARG A 103 1.53 22.07 -21.17
CA ARG A 103 0.96 22.87 -20.07
C ARG A 103 -0.38 22.32 -19.59
N LEU A 104 -1.28 21.98 -20.51
CA LEU A 104 -2.59 21.43 -20.17
C LEU A 104 -2.47 20.11 -19.39
N ARG A 105 -1.61 19.20 -19.84
CA ARG A 105 -1.36 17.93 -19.14
C ARG A 105 -0.70 18.11 -17.79
N THR A 106 0.26 19.03 -17.67
CA THR A 106 0.89 19.34 -16.37
C THR A 106 -0.14 19.88 -15.39
N HIS A 107 -1.02 20.78 -15.83
CA HIS A 107 -2.10 21.30 -14.98
C HIS A 107 -3.07 20.19 -14.57
N ALA A 108 -3.48 19.34 -15.51
CA ALA A 108 -4.34 18.18 -15.22
C ALA A 108 -3.72 17.27 -14.16
N ARG A 109 -2.43 16.91 -14.35
CA ARG A 109 -1.68 16.06 -13.42
C ARG A 109 -1.59 16.68 -12.03
N MET A 110 -1.30 17.97 -11.92
CA MET A 110 -1.21 18.65 -10.62
C MET A 110 -2.53 18.60 -9.86
N ILE A 111 -3.65 18.88 -10.53
CA ILE A 111 -4.99 18.82 -9.93
C ILE A 111 -5.32 17.39 -9.51
N ALA A 112 -5.08 16.42 -10.40
CA ALA A 112 -5.35 15.01 -10.13
C ALA A 112 -4.53 14.49 -8.94
N GLU A 113 -3.24 14.85 -8.85
CA GLU A 113 -2.39 14.48 -7.72
C GLU A 113 -2.90 15.07 -6.40
N GLU A 114 -3.33 16.33 -6.38
CA GLU A 114 -3.90 16.95 -5.18
C GLU A 114 -5.17 16.23 -4.70
N VAL A 115 -6.09 15.94 -5.63
CA VAL A 115 -7.34 15.24 -5.33
C VAL A 115 -7.07 13.82 -4.80
N VAL A 116 -6.18 13.07 -5.46
CA VAL A 116 -5.82 11.71 -5.05
C VAL A 116 -5.25 11.66 -3.63
N LEU A 117 -4.42 12.63 -3.26
CA LEU A 117 -3.90 12.69 -1.89
C LEU A 117 -5.00 12.92 -0.86
N HIS A 118 -5.93 13.81 -1.15
CA HIS A 118 -7.00 14.13 -0.22
C HIS A 118 -8.07 13.02 -0.13
N GLU A 119 -8.55 12.54 -1.27
CA GLU A 119 -9.70 11.63 -1.35
C GLU A 119 -9.32 10.16 -1.15
N VAL A 120 -8.09 9.76 -1.51
CA VAL A 120 -7.67 8.36 -1.39
C VAL A 120 -6.69 8.20 -0.24
N VAL A 121 -5.54 8.88 -0.29
CA VAL A 121 -4.45 8.66 0.68
C VAL A 121 -4.85 9.09 2.09
N ASN A 122 -5.48 10.26 2.24
CA ASN A 122 -5.80 10.79 3.57
C ASN A 122 -7.15 10.28 4.14
N SER A 123 -7.98 9.61 3.34
CA SER A 123 -9.35 9.23 3.74
C SER A 123 -9.56 7.72 3.93
N PHE A 124 -8.69 6.87 3.40
CA PHE A 124 -8.74 5.42 3.64
C PHE A 124 -8.13 5.07 5.01
N HIS A 125 -8.95 4.90 6.06
CA HIS A 125 -8.51 4.50 7.42
C HIS A 125 -9.20 3.23 7.94
#